data_AF-A0A1W9HVY0-F1
#
_entry.id   AF-A0A1W9HVY0-F1
#
_cell.length_a   1.000
_cell.length_b   1.000
_cell.length_c   1.000
_cell.angle_alpha   90.00
_cell.angle_beta   90.00
_cell.angle_gamma   90.00
#
_symmetry.space_group_name_H-M   'P 1'
#
loop_
_entity.id
_entity.type
_entity.pdbx_description
1 polymer ?
#
loop_
_entity_poly.entity_id
_entity_poly.type
_entity_poly.pdbx_seq_one_letter_code
_entity_poly.pdbx_strand_id
1 'polypeptide(L)'
;MKSGIFGYTANGLPIPVYNFGSRGPGVLIVGGVHGNEPEGIACAHGLLNLFAKSFPYVLRLDLVPILNLDGALKGERRNGNGVDLNRNLPTNDWTAKFDQEKYFPGVSANSEPESQAVVNYLKINKITFIVSLHSWYPLLNINGACQDEAEVIKKITHYEIKESIGYPTPGCLGTYAGLERDIPTLTYEIERGLGTKEILSTHCKAIVESLKVCERRGR
;
A
#
# COMPACT_ATOMS: atom_id res chain seq x y z
N MET A 1 -1.80 -16.83 -12.18
CA MET A 1 -1.00 -15.62 -11.91
C MET A 1 -0.52 -15.07 -13.24
N LYS A 2 -0.67 -13.77 -13.47
CA LYS A 2 0.08 -13.04 -14.49
C LYS A 2 1.06 -12.10 -13.79
N SER A 3 2.16 -11.75 -14.44
CA SER A 3 3.08 -10.73 -13.95
C SER A 3 3.30 -9.66 -15.02
N GLY A 4 3.64 -8.47 -14.56
CA GLY A 4 3.95 -7.32 -15.41
C GLY A 4 4.87 -6.35 -14.70
N ILE A 5 5.10 -5.21 -15.35
CA ILE A 5 5.85 -4.09 -14.78
C ILE A 5 4.86 -2.99 -14.40
N PHE A 6 4.82 -2.66 -13.11
CA PHE A 6 4.01 -1.58 -12.55
C PHE A 6 4.57 -0.21 -12.96
N GLY A 7 5.90 -0.11 -12.99
CA GLY A 7 6.66 1.10 -13.29
C GLY A 7 8.15 0.85 -13.07
N TYR A 8 8.91 1.92 -12.90
CA TYR A 8 10.33 1.88 -12.61
C TYR A 8 10.65 2.79 -11.43
N THR A 9 11.67 2.43 -10.65
CA THR A 9 12.17 3.27 -9.56
C THR A 9 12.96 4.47 -10.10
N ALA A 10 13.32 5.41 -9.21
CA ALA A 10 14.18 6.54 -9.53
C ALA A 10 15.49 6.15 -10.24
N ASN A 11 16.11 5.02 -9.87
CA ASN A 11 17.31 4.49 -10.53
C ASN A 11 17.02 3.57 -11.72
N GLY A 12 15.77 3.48 -12.17
CA GLY A 12 15.37 2.69 -13.34
C GLY A 12 15.22 1.19 -13.08
N LEU A 13 15.11 0.75 -11.82
CA LEU A 13 14.84 -0.66 -11.52
C LEU A 13 13.37 -0.99 -11.78
N PRO A 14 13.04 -2.15 -12.37
CA PRO A 14 11.65 -2.53 -12.62
C PRO A 14 10.91 -2.75 -11.30
N ILE A 15 9.67 -2.28 -11.24
CA ILE A 15 8.74 -2.53 -10.13
C ILE A 15 7.76 -3.62 -10.60
N PRO A 16 7.89 -4.88 -10.14
CA PRO A 16 7.00 -5.95 -10.58
C PRO A 16 5.59 -5.83 -9.98
N VAL A 17 4.57 -6.14 -10.77
CA VAL A 17 3.20 -6.37 -10.30
C VAL A 17 2.77 -7.80 -10.62
N TYR A 18 2.02 -8.41 -9.71
CA TYR A 18 1.45 -9.75 -9.85
C TYR A 18 -0.07 -9.66 -9.80
N ASN A 19 -0.73 -10.17 -10.85
CA ASN A 19 -2.18 -10.10 -10.99
C ASN A 19 -2.82 -11.47 -10.74
N PHE A 20 -3.90 -11.47 -9.96
CA PHE A 20 -4.66 -12.64 -9.54
C PHE A 20 -6.16 -12.42 -9.78
N GLY A 21 -6.84 -13.51 -10.13
CA GLY A 21 -8.25 -13.48 -10.50
C GLY A 21 -8.53 -12.64 -11.76
N SER A 22 -9.80 -12.60 -12.16
CA SER A 22 -10.22 -11.96 -13.43
C SER A 22 -11.62 -11.36 -13.39
N ARG A 23 -12.34 -11.49 -12.27
CA ARG A 23 -13.73 -11.09 -12.11
C ARG A 23 -13.93 -10.39 -10.77
N GLY A 24 -15.02 -9.64 -10.65
CA GLY A 24 -15.37 -8.95 -9.40
C GLY A 24 -14.62 -7.63 -9.17
N PRO A 25 -14.67 -7.11 -7.93
CA PRO A 25 -14.03 -5.85 -7.52
C PRO A 25 -12.51 -5.86 -7.73
N GLY A 26 -11.95 -4.67 -7.99
CA GLY A 26 -10.50 -4.48 -8.15
C GLY A 26 -9.86 -4.12 -6.81
N VAL A 27 -8.78 -4.82 -6.44
CA VAL A 27 -8.03 -4.59 -5.20
C VAL A 27 -6.56 -4.40 -5.55
N LEU A 28 -5.95 -3.33 -5.06
CA LEU A 28 -4.51 -3.12 -5.12
C LEU A 28 -3.91 -3.33 -3.73
N ILE A 29 -2.91 -4.19 -3.62
CA ILE A 29 -2.08 -4.32 -2.43
C ILE A 29 -0.68 -3.84 -2.79
N VAL A 30 -0.18 -2.85 -2.06
CA VAL A 30 1.16 -2.28 -2.27
C VAL A 30 1.96 -2.36 -0.97
N GLY A 31 3.17 -2.91 -1.05
CA GLY A 31 4.14 -2.91 0.03
C GLY A 31 5.38 -2.10 -0.31
N GLY A 32 6.19 -1.79 0.71
CA GLY A 32 7.48 -1.14 0.52
C GLY A 32 7.38 0.24 -0.12
N VAL A 33 6.37 1.04 0.23
CA VAL A 33 6.30 2.47 -0.14
C VAL A 33 7.45 3.22 0.52
N HIS A 34 7.70 2.96 1.81
CA HIS A 34 8.97 3.29 2.45
C HIS A 34 9.89 2.07 2.43
N GLY A 35 11.15 2.25 2.03
CA GLY A 35 12.09 1.15 1.89
C GLY A 35 12.55 0.54 3.22
N ASN A 36 12.49 1.30 4.31
CA ASN A 36 12.89 0.86 5.66
C ASN A 36 11.74 0.26 6.48
N GLU A 37 10.72 -0.27 5.80
CA GLU A 37 9.55 -0.94 6.39
C GLU A 37 9.50 -2.40 5.93
N PRO A 38 10.48 -3.23 6.36
CA PRO A 38 10.63 -4.60 5.87
C PRO A 38 9.44 -5.49 6.23
N GLU A 39 8.66 -5.16 7.26
CA GLU A 39 7.50 -5.94 7.69
C GLU A 39 6.36 -5.89 6.65
N GLY A 40 6.12 -4.70 6.08
CA GLY A 40 5.17 -4.52 4.98
C GLY A 40 5.59 -5.29 3.72
N ILE A 41 6.88 -5.25 3.40
CA ILE A 41 7.49 -6.02 2.30
C ILE A 41 7.34 -7.53 2.54
N ALA A 42 7.68 -8.00 3.74
CA ALA A 42 7.57 -9.41 4.12
C ALA A 42 6.12 -9.90 4.04
N CYS A 43 5.15 -9.09 4.48
CA CYS A 43 3.73 -9.39 4.37
C CYS A 43 3.30 -9.51 2.90
N ALA A 44 3.69 -8.55 2.06
CA ALA A 44 3.37 -8.57 0.64
C ALA A 44 3.93 -9.81 -0.08
N HIS A 45 5.18 -10.19 0.20
CA HIS A 45 5.76 -11.43 -0.32
C HIS A 45 5.10 -12.70 0.25
N GLY A 46 4.65 -12.66 1.50
CA GLY A 46 3.85 -13.72 2.11
C GLY A 46 2.54 -13.95 1.36
N LEU A 47 1.81 -12.87 1.08
CA LEU A 47 0.59 -12.88 0.27
C LEU A 47 0.86 -13.39 -1.14
N LEU A 48 1.95 -12.95 -1.78
CA LEU A 48 2.36 -13.44 -3.10
C LEU A 48 2.49 -14.97 -3.11
N ASN A 49 3.19 -15.54 -2.12
CA ASN A 49 3.35 -16.99 -2.00
C ASN A 49 2.02 -17.72 -1.74
N LEU A 50 1.13 -17.15 -0.94
CA LEU A 50 -0.20 -17.73 -0.70
C LEU A 50 -1.04 -17.75 -1.98
N PHE A 51 -1.11 -16.62 -2.68
CA PHE A 51 -1.93 -16.45 -3.89
C PHE A 51 -1.38 -17.21 -5.09
N ALA A 52 -0.05 -17.41 -5.17
CA ALA A 52 0.57 -18.25 -6.18
C ALA A 52 0.15 -19.72 -6.05
N LYS A 53 -0.13 -20.19 -4.83
CA LYS A 53 -0.61 -21.56 -4.56
C LYS A 53 -2.10 -21.71 -4.79
N SER A 54 -2.90 -20.75 -4.32
CA SER A 54 -4.35 -20.76 -4.49
C SER A 54 -4.93 -19.36 -4.37
N PHE A 55 -5.86 -19.02 -5.26
CA PHE A 55 -6.59 -17.76 -5.23
C PHE A 55 -8.10 -18.02 -5.41
N PRO A 56 -8.84 -18.36 -4.34
CA PRO A 56 -10.23 -18.79 -4.42
C PRO A 56 -11.24 -17.63 -4.38
N TYR A 57 -10.83 -16.41 -4.74
CA TYR A 57 -11.67 -15.21 -4.64
C TYR A 57 -12.22 -14.77 -6.00
N VAL A 58 -13.42 -14.19 -5.98
CA VAL A 58 -14.00 -13.42 -7.08
C VAL A 58 -13.55 -11.96 -6.97
N LEU A 59 -12.25 -11.76 -7.16
CA LEU A 59 -11.58 -10.45 -7.17
C LEU A 59 -10.65 -10.33 -8.38
N ARG A 60 -10.34 -9.09 -8.78
CA ARG A 60 -9.14 -8.76 -9.56
C ARG A 60 -8.14 -8.14 -8.60
N LEU A 61 -7.13 -8.90 -8.18
CA LEU A 61 -6.14 -8.44 -7.22
C LEU A 61 -4.81 -8.19 -7.89
N ASP A 62 -4.28 -6.99 -7.69
CA ASP A 62 -2.99 -6.55 -8.16
C ASP A 62 -2.08 -6.37 -6.94
N LEU A 63 -0.93 -7.04 -6.95
CA LEU A 63 0.02 -7.04 -5.83
C LEU A 63 1.36 -6.48 -6.28
N VAL A 64 1.81 -5.40 -5.64
CA VAL A 64 3.12 -4.78 -5.80
C VAL A 64 3.90 -4.99 -4.49
N PRO A 65 4.80 -5.97 -4.41
CA PRO A 65 5.45 -6.30 -3.14
C PRO A 65 6.36 -5.20 -2.59
N ILE A 66 7.05 -4.49 -3.49
CA ILE A 66 8.01 -3.43 -3.16
C ILE A 66 7.85 -2.32 -4.20
N LEU A 67 7.26 -1.19 -3.81
CA LEU A 67 7.17 0.00 -4.65
C LEU A 67 8.53 0.72 -4.74
N ASN A 68 9.23 0.85 -3.62
CA ASN A 68 10.49 1.57 -3.47
C ASN A 68 11.67 0.60 -3.28
N LEU A 69 12.06 -0.09 -4.35
CA LEU A 69 13.19 -1.03 -4.27
C LEU A 69 14.52 -0.30 -3.99
N ASP A 70 14.70 0.92 -4.50
CA ASP A 70 15.88 1.75 -4.25
C ASP A 70 16.08 2.03 -2.76
N GLY A 71 15.02 2.46 -2.07
CA GLY A 71 15.04 2.68 -0.63
C GLY A 71 15.22 1.39 0.15
N ALA A 72 14.57 0.30 -0.29
CA ALA A 72 14.66 -1.00 0.39
C ALA A 72 16.09 -1.56 0.39
N LEU A 73 16.80 -1.45 -0.73
CA LEU A 73 18.20 -1.87 -0.84
C LEU A 73 19.15 -1.07 0.07
N LYS A 74 18.77 0.17 0.42
CA LYS A 74 19.53 1.04 1.34
C LYS A 74 19.03 0.98 2.79
N GLY A 75 17.91 0.31 3.06
CA GLY A 75 17.24 0.39 4.35
C GLY A 75 16.75 1.80 4.68
N GLU A 76 16.38 2.58 3.67
CA GLU A 76 15.97 3.99 3.80
C GLU A 76 14.47 4.17 3.58
N ARG A 77 13.89 5.15 4.28
CA ARG A 77 12.48 5.53 4.10
C ARG A 77 12.19 6.02 2.68
N ARG A 78 13.11 6.83 2.14
CA ARG A 78 12.94 7.61 0.91
C ARG A 78 13.37 6.80 -0.31
N ASN A 79 12.99 7.25 -1.51
CA ASN A 79 13.36 6.57 -2.76
C ASN A 79 14.79 6.90 -3.21
N GLY A 80 15.17 6.47 -4.42
CA GLY A 80 16.50 6.71 -5.00
C GLY A 80 16.89 8.19 -5.10
N ASN A 81 15.91 9.11 -5.21
CA ASN A 81 16.10 10.56 -5.24
C ASN A 81 16.03 11.21 -3.85
N GLY A 82 15.86 10.43 -2.79
CA GLY A 82 15.70 10.95 -1.44
C GLY A 82 14.35 11.63 -1.21
N VAL A 83 13.29 11.21 -1.91
CA VAL A 83 11.90 11.70 -1.73
C VAL A 83 11.08 10.70 -0.90
N ASP A 84 10.24 11.21 0.00
CA ASP A 84 9.21 10.44 0.67
C ASP A 84 8.03 10.22 -0.29
N LEU A 85 7.90 9.00 -0.83
CA LEU A 85 6.85 8.66 -1.79
C LEU A 85 5.44 8.85 -1.20
N ASN A 86 5.26 8.69 0.12
CA ASN A 86 3.99 8.91 0.79
C ASN A 86 3.76 10.39 1.17
N ARG A 87 4.50 11.30 0.54
CA ARG A 87 4.27 12.75 0.50
C ARG A 87 4.31 13.33 -0.92
N ASN A 88 4.47 12.48 -1.94
CA ASN A 88 4.72 12.92 -3.31
C ASN A 88 3.49 12.82 -4.22
N LEU A 89 2.38 12.21 -3.81
CA LEU A 89 1.22 12.07 -4.71
C LEU A 89 0.54 13.43 -4.98
N PRO A 90 -0.10 13.61 -6.15
CA PRO A 90 -0.72 14.87 -6.54
C PRO A 90 -2.12 15.02 -5.93
N THR A 91 -2.14 15.22 -4.61
CA THR A 91 -3.31 15.60 -3.84
C THR A 91 -3.51 17.11 -3.87
N ASN A 92 -4.73 17.57 -3.59
CA ASN A 92 -5.04 18.99 -3.43
C ASN A 92 -4.32 19.60 -2.22
N ASP A 93 -4.05 18.79 -1.20
CA ASP A 93 -3.34 19.23 0.01
C ASP A 93 -1.81 19.18 -0.12
N TRP A 94 -1.26 18.66 -1.23
CA TRP A 94 0.18 18.54 -1.42
C TRP A 94 0.89 19.89 -1.21
N THR A 95 2.05 19.84 -0.55
CA THR A 95 2.84 21.03 -0.25
C THR A 95 4.33 20.72 -0.31
N ALA A 96 5.13 21.69 -0.77
CA ALA A 96 6.59 21.60 -0.72
C ALA A 96 7.16 21.81 0.70
N LYS A 97 6.32 22.19 1.68
CA LYS A 97 6.75 22.41 3.07
C LYS A 97 6.88 21.09 3.81
N PHE A 98 8.01 20.89 4.47
CA PHE A 98 8.28 19.75 5.34
C PHE A 98 9.08 20.20 6.56
N ASP A 99 8.87 19.53 7.70
CA ASP A 99 9.49 19.83 9.00
C ASP A 99 10.75 19.00 9.25
N GLN A 100 10.92 17.87 8.56
CA GLN A 100 12.04 16.94 8.71
C GLN A 100 12.49 16.42 7.35
N GLU A 101 13.80 16.28 7.12
CA GLU A 101 14.36 15.83 5.83
C GLU A 101 13.81 14.47 5.36
N LYS A 102 13.48 13.58 6.32
CA LYS A 102 12.87 12.28 6.01
C LYS A 102 11.48 12.37 5.35
N TYR A 103 10.84 13.53 5.41
CA TYR A 103 9.52 13.84 4.84
C TYR A 103 9.61 14.75 3.62
N PHE A 104 10.79 14.91 3.01
CA PHE A 104 10.94 15.69 1.78
C PHE A 104 9.95 15.20 0.70
N PRO A 105 8.98 16.02 0.27
CA PRO A 105 7.85 15.59 -0.56
C PRO A 105 8.16 15.58 -2.06
N GLY A 106 9.40 15.89 -2.45
CA GLY A 106 9.80 16.10 -3.84
C GLY A 106 9.74 17.56 -4.28
N VAL A 107 10.31 17.84 -5.44
CA VAL A 107 10.40 19.21 -6.01
C VAL A 107 9.05 19.73 -6.51
N SER A 108 8.13 18.82 -6.82
CA SER A 108 6.74 19.09 -7.19
C SER A 108 5.88 17.88 -6.86
N ALA A 109 4.56 18.06 -6.77
CA ALA A 109 3.64 16.94 -6.74
C ALA A 109 3.89 15.98 -7.92
N ASN A 110 3.85 14.68 -7.64
CA ASN A 110 4.02 13.59 -8.58
C ASN A 110 5.36 13.64 -9.35
N SER A 111 6.42 14.17 -8.74
CA SER A 111 7.75 14.24 -9.36
C SER A 111 8.40 12.88 -9.54
N GLU A 112 8.10 11.92 -8.66
CA GLU A 112 8.82 10.64 -8.63
C GLU A 112 8.20 9.60 -9.58
N PRO A 113 9.03 8.79 -10.27
CA PRO A 113 8.54 7.78 -11.19
C PRO A 113 7.72 6.69 -10.50
N GLU A 114 8.01 6.36 -9.24
CA GLU A 114 7.20 5.42 -8.45
C GLU A 114 5.79 5.97 -8.19
N SER A 115 5.68 7.25 -7.82
CA SER A 115 4.40 7.93 -7.61
C SER A 115 3.62 8.06 -8.91
N GLN A 116 4.29 8.40 -10.01
CA GLN A 116 3.70 8.42 -11.35
C GLN A 116 3.16 7.05 -11.76
N ALA A 117 3.88 5.97 -11.42
CA ALA A 117 3.41 4.61 -11.67
C ALA A 117 2.10 4.32 -10.92
N VAL A 118 2.00 4.70 -9.63
CA VAL A 118 0.75 4.56 -8.85
C VAL A 118 -0.39 5.35 -9.49
N VAL A 119 -0.17 6.63 -9.81
CA VAL A 119 -1.16 7.51 -10.44
C VAL A 119 -1.67 6.92 -11.76
N ASN A 120 -0.75 6.49 -12.63
CA ASN A 120 -1.09 5.92 -13.93
C ASN A 120 -1.82 4.59 -13.77
N TYR A 121 -1.38 3.74 -12.85
CA TYR A 121 -2.00 2.44 -12.62
C TYR A 121 -3.44 2.57 -12.14
N LEU A 122 -3.71 3.48 -11.20
CA LEU A 122 -5.07 3.77 -10.70
C LEU A 122 -5.96 4.43 -11.77
N LYS A 123 -5.38 5.16 -12.72
CA LYS A 123 -6.13 5.77 -13.83
C LYS A 123 -6.61 4.75 -14.87
N ILE A 124 -5.78 3.75 -15.19
CA ILE A 124 -6.08 2.79 -16.26
C ILE A 124 -6.75 1.50 -15.76
N ASN A 125 -6.59 1.17 -14.47
CA ASN A 125 -7.19 -0.01 -13.87
C ASN A 125 -8.33 0.39 -12.93
N LYS A 126 -9.46 -0.31 -13.03
CA LYS A 126 -10.61 -0.11 -12.14
C LYS A 126 -10.35 -0.75 -10.77
N ILE A 127 -9.64 -0.02 -9.91
CA ILE A 127 -9.40 -0.34 -8.50
C ILE A 127 -10.53 0.24 -7.64
N THR A 128 -10.99 -0.53 -6.66
CA THR A 128 -12.12 -0.20 -5.78
C THR A 128 -11.76 -0.29 -4.29
N PHE A 129 -10.55 -0.77 -3.98
CA PHE A 129 -10.00 -0.83 -2.64
C PHE A 129 -8.48 -0.95 -2.70
N ILE A 130 -7.78 -0.29 -1.78
CA ILE A 130 -6.32 -0.34 -1.68
C ILE A 130 -5.93 -0.76 -0.26
N VAL A 131 -4.95 -1.66 -0.15
CA VAL A 131 -4.21 -1.92 1.08
C VAL A 131 -2.76 -1.47 0.88
N SER A 132 -2.35 -0.43 1.61
CA SER A 132 -0.96 0.03 1.65
C SER A 132 -0.28 -0.54 2.89
N LEU A 133 0.66 -1.47 2.68
CA LEU A 133 1.39 -2.16 3.74
C LEU A 133 2.61 -1.33 4.16
N HIS A 134 2.55 -0.83 5.38
CA HIS A 134 3.58 -0.04 6.05
C HIS A 134 4.02 -0.73 7.34
N SER A 135 5.00 -0.14 8.03
CA SER A 135 5.28 -0.51 9.41
C SER A 135 5.66 0.68 10.28
N TRP A 136 5.07 0.72 11.47
CA TRP A 136 5.33 1.73 12.51
C TRP A 136 4.80 1.23 13.86
N TYR A 137 4.03 2.07 14.56
CA TYR A 137 3.18 1.71 15.68
C TYR A 137 1.93 1.00 15.12
N PRO A 138 1.52 -0.14 15.71
CA PRO A 138 0.43 -0.96 15.18
C PRO A 138 -0.88 -0.18 15.03
N LEU A 139 -1.33 0.00 13.80
CA LEU A 139 -2.50 0.83 13.49
C LEU A 139 -3.13 0.45 12.14
N LEU A 140 -4.45 0.54 12.08
CA LEU A 140 -5.23 0.46 10.84
C LEU A 140 -5.75 1.85 10.51
N ASN A 141 -5.04 2.56 9.63
CA ASN A 141 -5.47 3.88 9.20
C ASN A 141 -6.39 3.80 7.97
N ILE A 142 -7.64 4.23 8.13
CA ILE A 142 -8.67 4.16 7.10
C ILE A 142 -8.92 5.52 6.45
N ASN A 143 -8.98 5.54 5.12
CA ASN A 143 -9.40 6.71 4.35
C ASN A 143 -10.49 6.29 3.36
N GLY A 144 -11.71 6.82 3.55
CA GLY A 144 -12.90 6.41 2.81
C GLY A 144 -13.54 5.12 3.34
N ALA A 145 -14.51 4.58 2.60
CA ALA A 145 -15.36 3.47 3.04
C ALA A 145 -14.64 2.11 3.06
N CYS A 146 -13.81 1.85 4.07
CA CYS A 146 -13.11 0.56 4.30
C CYS A 146 -13.13 0.07 5.77
N GLN A 147 -14.12 0.53 6.54
CA GLN A 147 -14.31 0.10 7.93
C GLN A 147 -14.52 -1.43 8.03
N ASP A 148 -15.31 -2.04 7.14
CA ASP A 148 -15.63 -3.46 7.21
C ASP A 148 -14.39 -4.36 7.04
N GLU A 149 -13.49 -4.01 6.11
CA GLU A 149 -12.21 -4.68 5.95
C GLU A 149 -11.31 -4.49 7.17
N ALA A 150 -11.25 -3.26 7.68
CA ALA A 150 -10.44 -2.94 8.85
C ALA A 150 -10.94 -3.67 10.11
N GLU A 151 -12.25 -3.83 10.30
CA GLU A 151 -12.83 -4.57 11.42
C GLU A 151 -12.50 -6.06 11.37
N VAL A 152 -12.42 -6.66 10.18
CA VAL A 152 -11.96 -8.06 10.03
C VAL A 152 -10.50 -8.18 10.46
N ILE A 153 -9.65 -7.24 10.04
CA ILE A 153 -8.23 -7.24 10.41
C ILE A 153 -8.06 -7.02 11.91
N LYS A 154 -8.76 -6.04 12.49
CA LYS A 154 -8.76 -5.73 13.92
C LYS A 154 -9.17 -6.93 14.78
N LYS A 155 -10.15 -7.73 14.36
CA LYS A 155 -10.54 -8.94 15.10
C LYS A 155 -9.42 -9.97 15.24
N ILE A 156 -8.47 -9.97 14.29
CA ILE A 156 -7.36 -10.91 14.25
C ILE A 156 -6.10 -10.32 14.89
N THR A 157 -5.81 -9.04 14.68
CA THR A 157 -4.56 -8.41 15.14
C THR A 157 -4.72 -7.56 16.38
N HIS A 158 -5.96 -7.23 16.76
CA HIS A 158 -6.30 -6.31 17.84
C HIS A 158 -5.82 -4.86 17.64
N TYR A 159 -5.44 -4.49 16.42
CA TYR A 159 -4.96 -3.14 16.12
C TYR A 159 -6.09 -2.13 16.12
N GLU A 160 -5.81 -0.92 16.60
CA GLU A 160 -6.77 0.17 16.60
C GLU A 160 -7.08 0.62 15.18
N ILE A 161 -8.31 1.06 14.94
CA ILE A 161 -8.72 1.67 13.65
C ILE A 161 -8.80 3.17 13.87
N LYS A 162 -8.13 3.96 13.03
CA LYS A 162 -8.19 5.43 13.06
C LYS A 162 -8.34 6.03 11.67
N GLU A 163 -9.02 7.16 11.59
CA GLU A 163 -9.09 7.97 10.36
C GLU A 163 -7.85 8.86 10.18
N SER A 164 -7.10 9.10 11.26
CA SER A 164 -5.86 9.89 11.25
C SER A 164 -4.77 9.23 12.09
N ILE A 165 -3.52 9.40 11.66
CA ILE A 165 -2.32 8.94 12.38
C ILE A 165 -1.81 9.98 13.41
N GLY A 166 -2.53 11.09 13.61
CA GLY A 166 -2.24 12.11 14.62
C GLY A 166 -1.43 13.32 14.14
N TYR A 167 -1.08 13.38 12.85
CA TYR A 167 -0.42 14.52 12.21
C TYR A 167 -0.74 14.54 10.70
N PRO A 168 -0.65 15.71 10.03
CA PRO A 168 -0.98 15.82 8.61
C PRO A 168 0.02 15.06 7.74
N THR A 169 -0.48 14.44 6.67
CA THR A 169 0.33 13.71 5.68
C THR A 169 0.01 14.15 4.24
N PRO A 170 0.30 15.43 3.89
CA PRO A 170 0.05 15.93 2.54
C PRO A 170 0.71 15.06 1.47
N GLY A 171 -0.02 14.77 0.38
CA GLY A 171 0.51 13.95 -0.72
C GLY A 171 0.60 12.46 -0.42
N CYS A 172 -0.12 11.95 0.59
CA CYS A 172 -0.17 10.53 0.89
C CYS A 172 -1.20 9.77 0.04
N LEU A 173 -1.06 8.44 -0.02
CA LEU A 173 -1.95 7.58 -0.81
C LEU A 173 -3.38 7.55 -0.25
N GLY A 174 -3.52 7.63 1.07
CA GLY A 174 -4.80 7.72 1.76
C GLY A 174 -5.64 8.91 1.32
N THR A 175 -5.03 10.10 1.24
CA THR A 175 -5.70 11.30 0.70
C THR A 175 -5.95 11.14 -0.80
N TYR A 176 -4.93 10.80 -1.59
CA TYR A 176 -5.02 10.75 -3.05
C TYR A 176 -6.12 9.82 -3.55
N ALA A 177 -6.18 8.60 -3.02
CA ALA A 177 -7.13 7.58 -3.45
C ALA A 177 -8.40 7.58 -2.60
N GLY A 178 -8.25 7.50 -1.27
CA GLY A 178 -9.36 7.33 -0.34
C GLY A 178 -10.26 8.55 -0.21
N LEU A 179 -9.69 9.74 -0.07
CA LEU A 179 -10.47 10.97 0.22
C LEU A 179 -10.83 11.76 -1.04
N GLU A 180 -9.98 11.76 -2.06
CA GLU A 180 -10.17 12.61 -3.24
C GLU A 180 -10.74 11.87 -4.47
N ARG A 181 -10.73 10.54 -4.48
CA ARG A 181 -11.07 9.73 -5.67
C ARG A 181 -12.03 8.57 -5.39
N ASP A 182 -12.59 8.50 -4.19
CA ASP A 182 -13.53 7.44 -3.76
C ASP A 182 -12.98 6.02 -3.98
N ILE A 183 -11.67 5.83 -3.79
CA ILE A 183 -11.02 4.52 -3.77
C ILE A 183 -10.57 4.26 -2.34
N PRO A 184 -11.41 3.63 -1.49
CA PRO A 184 -11.10 3.43 -0.08
C PRO A 184 -9.72 2.79 0.10
N THR A 185 -8.93 3.38 0.99
CA THR A 185 -7.53 3.03 1.20
C THR A 185 -7.31 2.73 2.66
N LEU A 186 -6.82 1.52 2.94
CA LEU A 186 -6.38 1.10 4.25
C LEU A 186 -4.85 1.16 4.28
N THR A 187 -4.31 2.11 5.03
CA THR A 187 -2.90 2.13 5.42
C THR A 187 -2.73 1.21 6.63
N TYR A 188 -2.12 0.05 6.41
CA TYR A 188 -1.89 -0.95 7.44
C TYR A 188 -0.48 -0.80 7.99
N GLU A 189 -0.38 -0.15 9.16
CA GLU A 189 0.86 -0.03 9.93
C GLU A 189 1.08 -1.32 10.73
N ILE A 190 1.87 -2.25 10.18
CA ILE A 190 2.32 -3.45 10.90
C ILE A 190 3.29 -3.00 12.01
N GLU A 191 3.24 -3.64 13.18
CA GLU A 191 4.20 -3.36 14.24
C GLU A 191 5.64 -3.60 13.76
N ARG A 192 6.51 -2.60 13.96
CA ARG A 192 7.94 -2.73 13.62
C ARG A 192 8.65 -3.72 14.52
N GLY A 193 9.57 -4.48 13.95
CA GLY A 193 10.41 -5.45 14.64
C GLY A 193 9.83 -6.87 14.71
N LEU A 194 8.65 -7.10 14.13
CA LEU A 194 8.06 -8.45 14.08
C LEU A 194 8.89 -9.39 13.20
N GLY A 195 9.02 -10.64 13.65
CA GLY A 195 9.66 -11.69 12.86
C GLY A 195 8.77 -12.16 11.71
N THR A 196 9.38 -12.57 10.59
CA THR A 196 8.66 -13.04 9.39
C THR A 196 7.63 -14.13 9.69
N LYS A 197 7.91 -15.04 10.64
CA LYS A 197 6.96 -16.11 11.01
C LYS A 197 5.63 -15.54 11.50
N GLU A 198 5.68 -14.50 12.34
CA GLU A 198 4.51 -13.84 12.90
C GLU A 198 3.76 -13.02 11.85
N ILE A 199 4.50 -12.29 11.01
CA ILE A 199 3.95 -11.57 9.86
C ILE A 199 3.13 -12.51 8.97
N LEU A 200 3.67 -13.69 8.68
CA LEU A 200 3.00 -14.69 7.84
C LEU A 200 1.80 -15.33 8.53
N SER A 201 1.88 -15.68 9.82
CA SER A 201 0.78 -16.36 10.51
C SER A 201 -0.38 -15.45 10.88
N THR A 202 -0.11 -14.16 11.13
CA THR A 202 -1.08 -13.20 11.66
C THR A 202 -1.53 -12.22 10.59
N HIS A 203 -0.60 -11.46 10.01
CA HIS A 203 -0.93 -10.33 9.14
C HIS A 203 -1.36 -10.78 7.74
N CYS A 204 -0.67 -11.75 7.15
CA CYS A 204 -1.13 -12.33 5.87
C CYS A 204 -2.52 -12.98 6.02
N LYS A 205 -2.76 -13.68 7.13
CA LYS A 205 -4.07 -14.26 7.45
C LYS A 205 -5.13 -13.18 7.59
N ALA A 206 -4.85 -12.09 8.29
CA ALA A 206 -5.80 -11.00 8.48
C ALA A 206 -6.23 -10.37 7.15
N ILE A 207 -5.30 -10.15 6.22
CA ILE A 207 -5.59 -9.62 4.89
C ILE A 207 -6.40 -10.64 4.06
N VAL A 208 -6.02 -11.92 4.08
CA VAL A 208 -6.75 -13.02 3.41
C VAL A 208 -8.21 -13.06 3.86
N GLU A 209 -8.48 -12.85 5.15
CA GLU A 209 -9.85 -12.79 5.68
C GLU A 209 -10.58 -11.51 5.27
N SER A 210 -9.92 -10.35 5.24
CA SER A 210 -10.55 -9.10 4.83
C SER A 210 -10.91 -9.08 3.33
N LEU A 211 -10.17 -9.80 2.49
CA LEU A 211 -10.50 -9.94 1.06
C LEU A 211 -11.86 -10.62 0.82
N LYS A 212 -12.34 -11.46 1.73
CA LYS A 212 -13.70 -12.06 1.65
C LYS A 212 -14.80 -11.01 1.78
N VAL A 213 -14.51 -9.90 2.47
CA VAL A 213 -15.42 -8.74 2.55
C VAL A 213 -15.38 -7.97 1.23
N CYS A 214 -14.19 -7.79 0.66
CA CYS A 214 -13.98 -7.07 -0.59
C CYS A 214 -14.81 -7.63 -1.76
N GLU A 215 -15.05 -8.95 -1.80
CA GLU A 215 -15.86 -9.60 -2.86
C GLU A 215 -17.30 -9.07 -2.97
N ARG A 216 -17.79 -8.40 -1.91
CA ARG A 216 -19.13 -7.81 -1.85
C ARG A 216 -19.15 -6.32 -2.24
N ARG A 217 -17.99 -5.67 -2.45
CA ARG A 217 -17.93 -4.26 -2.86
C ARG A 217 -18.65 -4.04 -4.19
N GLY A 218 -19.52 -3.04 -4.24
CA GLY A 218 -20.28 -2.68 -5.44
C GLY A 218 -21.38 -3.66 -5.84
N ARG A 219 -21.82 -4.53 -4.93
CA ARG A 219 -23.09 -5.26 -5.01
C ARG A 219 -24.22 -4.46 -4.37
#